data_AF-A0A7W8QKM2-F1
#
_entry.id   AF-A0A7W8QKM2-F1
#
_cell.length_a   1.000
_cell.length_b   1.000
_cell.length_c   1.000
_cell.angle_alpha   90.00
_cell.angle_beta   90.00
_cell.angle_gamma   90.00
#
_symmetry.space_group_name_H-M   'P 1'
#
loop_
_entity.id
_entity.type
_entity.pdbx_description
1 polymer ?
#
loop_
_entity_poly.entity_id
_entity_poly.type
_entity_poly.pdbx_seq_one_letter_code
_entity_poly.pdbx_strand_id
1 'polypeptide(L)' 'MTIVPPGETVARRASRLLAEAGLHGHRHALDAIVAATALAAPPPVTLLTSDPKDLRALCGPRVHVVLL' A
#
# COMPACT_ATOMS: atom_id res chain seq x y z
N MET A 1 -10.59 -3.78 16.53
CA MET A 1 -10.27 -3.22 15.19
C MET A 1 -9.52 -1.93 15.40
N THR A 2 -8.28 -1.84 14.95
CA THR A 2 -7.45 -0.62 15.05
C THR A 2 -7.59 0.16 13.75
N ILE A 3 -7.85 1.46 13.82
CA ILE A 3 -7.89 2.34 12.66
C ILE A 3 -6.57 3.09 12.57
N VAL A 4 -5.93 3.06 11.40
CA VAL A 4 -4.73 3.86 11.11
C VAL A 4 -5.16 5.03 10.21
N PRO A 5 -5.19 6.27 10.71
CA PRO A 5 -5.51 7.42 9.87
C PRO A 5 -4.36 7.70 8.90
N PRO A 6 -4.64 8.05 7.63
CA PRO A 6 -3.61 8.42 6.66
C PRO A 6 -3.10 9.83 6.97
N GLY A 7 -2.07 9.90 7.82
CA GLY A 7 -1.34 11.13 8.09
C GLY A 7 -0.42 11.55 6.94
N GLU A 8 0.14 12.76 7.05
CA GLU A 8 1.01 13.36 6.02
C GLU A 8 2.19 12.47 5.61
N THR A 9 2.82 11.77 6.56
CA THR A 9 3.92 10.83 6.29
C THR A 9 3.48 9.65 5.43
N VAL A 10 2.29 9.11 5.68
CA VAL A 10 1.70 8.03 4.87
C VAL A 10 1.37 8.55 3.47
N ALA A 11 0.76 9.73 3.37
CA ALA A 11 0.42 10.35 2.09
C ALA A 11 1.66 10.62 1.22
N ARG A 12 2.75 11.15 1.80
CA ARG A 12 4.02 11.34 1.09
C ARG A 12 4.61 10.02 0.60
N ARG A 13 4.55 8.97 1.43
CA ARG A 13 5.06 7.65 1.05
C ARG A 13 4.24 7.04 -0.07
N ALA A 14 2.90 7.13 0.00
CA ALA A 14 2.00 6.69 -1.06
C ALA A 14 2.30 7.39 -2.39
N SER A 15 2.52 8.71 -2.37
CA SER A 15 2.92 9.48 -3.56
C SER A 15 4.23 8.96 -4.18
N ARG A 16 5.24 8.65 -3.35
CA ARG A 16 6.50 8.05 -3.83
C ARG A 16 6.30 6.67 -4.45
N LEU A 17 5.51 5.79 -3.81
CA LEU A 17 5.21 4.45 -4.33
C LEU A 17 4.53 4.53 -5.70
N LEU A 18 3.60 5.47 -5.89
CA LEU A 18 2.94 5.70 -7.18
C LEU A 18 3.94 6.16 -8.25
N ALA A 19 4.82 7.10 -7.90
CA ALA A 19 5.84 7.59 -8.81
C ALA A 19 6.83 6.48 -9.22
N GLU A 20 7.28 5.68 -8.25
CA GLU A 20 8.19 4.54 -8.47
C GLU A 20 7.54 3.44 -9.34
N ALA A 21 6.25 3.18 -9.14
CA ALA A 21 5.50 2.20 -9.92
C ALA A 21 5.00 2.74 -11.28
N GLY A 22 5.17 4.04 -11.57
CA GLY A 22 4.64 4.68 -12.78
C GLY A 22 3.10 4.71 -12.84
N LEU A 23 2.42 4.64 -11.70
CA LEU A 23 0.96 4.54 -11.61
C LEU A 23 0.30 5.92 -11.43
N HIS A 24 -0.83 6.12 -12.12
CA HIS A 24 -1.59 7.37 -12.00
C HIS A 24 -2.32 7.46 -10.65
N GLY A 25 -2.02 8.51 -9.88
CA GLY A 25 -2.54 8.65 -8.51
C GLY A 25 -4.07 8.65 -8.41
N HIS A 26 -4.79 9.27 -9.36
CA HIS A 26 -6.27 9.30 -9.30
C HIS A 26 -6.92 7.92 -9.42
N ARG A 27 -6.21 6.90 -9.94
CA ARG A 27 -6.71 5.52 -10.04
C ARG A 27 -6.25 4.64 -8.88
N HIS A 28 -5.05 4.87 -8.37
CA HIS A 28 -4.38 3.96 -7.44
C HIS A 28 -4.07 4.59 -6.06
N ALA A 29 -4.62 5.76 -5.76
CA ALA A 29 -4.35 6.48 -4.51
C ALA A 29 -4.70 5.67 -3.25
N LEU A 30 -5.83 4.96 -3.27
CA LEU A 30 -6.25 4.15 -2.11
C LEU A 30 -5.28 2.99 -1.89
N ASP A 31 -4.95 2.23 -2.93
CA ASP A 31 -3.98 1.14 -2.85
C ASP A 31 -2.60 1.64 -2.40
N ALA A 32 -2.18 2.81 -2.85
CA ALA A 32 -0.92 3.41 -2.42
C ALA A 32 -0.93 3.80 -0.93
N ILE A 33 -2.04 4.29 -0.39
CA ILE A 33 -2.19 4.57 1.04
C ILE A 33 -2.17 3.27 1.85
N VAL A 34 -2.86 2.23 1.39
CA VAL A 34 -2.86 0.91 2.05
C VAL A 34 -1.44 0.32 2.02
N ALA A 35 -0.76 0.36 0.88
CA ALA A 35 0.61 -0.13 0.73
C ALA A 35 1.59 0.65 1.62
N ALA A 36 1.50 1.98 1.65
CA ALA A 36 2.33 2.82 2.51
C ALA A 36 2.11 2.51 4.01
N THR A 37 0.87 2.22 4.39
CA THR A 37 0.49 1.83 5.75
C THR A 37 1.05 0.45 6.10
N ALA A 38 0.87 -0.54 5.23
CA ALA A 38 1.41 -1.89 5.41
C ALA A 38 2.95 -1.89 5.51
N LEU A 39 3.63 -1.13 4.64
CA LEU A 39 5.09 -1.00 4.65
C LEU A 39 5.65 -0.20 5.83
N ALA A 40 4.80 0.49 6.61
CA ALA A 40 5.18 1.19 7.84
C ALA A 40 4.97 0.33 9.09
N ALA A 41 4.20 -0.76 8.99
CA ALA A 41 3.99 -1.67 10.10
C ALA A 41 5.23 -2.56 10.36
N PRO A 42 5.44 -2.99 11.62
CA PRO A 42 6.49 -3.97 11.93
C PRO A 42 6.28 -5.29 11.17
N PRO A 43 7.33 -5.87 10.56
CA PRO A 43 7.21 -7.16 9.87
C PRO A 43 7.04 -8.34 10.85
N PRO A 44 6.39 -9.44 10.44
CA PRO A 44 5.81 -9.69 9.10
C PRO A 44 4.42 -9.04 8.91
N VAL A 45 4.11 -8.65 7.67
CA VAL A 45 2.82 -8.02 7.31
C VAL A 45 2.11 -8.83 6.22
N THR A 46 0.85 -9.17 6.46
CA THR A 46 -0.06 -9.78 5.48
C THR A 46 -1.16 -8.80 5.12
N LEU A 47 -1.42 -8.66 3.82
CA LEU A 47 -2.49 -7.83 3.27
C LEU A 47 -3.50 -8.75 2.56
N LEU A 48 -4.74 -8.74 3.02
CA LEU A 48 -5.85 -9.46 2.40
C LEU A 48 -6.62 -8.49 1.49
N THR A 49 -6.83 -8.87 0.23
CA THR A 49 -7.54 -8.03 -0.75
C THR A 49 -8.25 -8.90 -1.80
N SER A 50 -9.38 -8.44 -2.33
CA SER A 50 -10.05 -9.08 -3.46
C SER A 50 -9.40 -8.77 -4.80
N ASP A 51 -8.55 -7.73 -4.89
CA ASP A 51 -7.73 -7.43 -6.07
C ASP A 51 -6.27 -7.21 -5.65
N PRO A 52 -5.38 -8.19 -5.85
CA PRO A 52 -4.00 -8.13 -5.39
C PRO A 52 -3.05 -7.44 -6.37
N LYS A 53 -3.46 -7.13 -7.60
CA LYS A 53 -2.53 -6.78 -8.68
C LYS A 53 -1.73 -5.51 -8.36
N ASP A 54 -2.41 -4.43 -8.02
CA ASP A 54 -1.78 -3.14 -7.77
C ASP A 54 -0.99 -3.16 -6.45
N LEU A 55 -1.52 -3.82 -5.42
CA LEU A 55 -0.87 -3.93 -4.11
C LEU A 55 0.39 -4.80 -4.16
N ARG A 56 0.47 -5.80 -5.04
CA ARG A 56 1.72 -6.54 -5.30
C ARG A 56 2.78 -5.66 -5.96
N ALA A 57 2.38 -4.81 -6.90
CA ALA A 57 3.29 -3.86 -7.54
C ALA A 57 3.81 -2.80 -6.55
N LEU A 58 2.93 -2.27 -5.69
CA LEU A 58 3.26 -1.20 -4.74
C LEU A 58 4.05 -1.69 -3.52
N CYS A 59 3.72 -2.87 -2.97
CA CYS A 59 4.38 -3.38 -1.77
C CYS A 59 5.71 -4.11 -2.05
N GLY A 60 5.87 -4.63 -3.27
CA GLY A 60 6.97 -5.53 -3.61
C GLY A 60 7.03 -6.76 -2.68
N PRO A 61 8.21 -7.36 -2.47
CA PRO A 61 8.35 -8.58 -1.68
C PRO A 61 8.24 -8.36 -0.15
N ARG A 62 8.09 -7.12 0.32
CA ARG A 62 8.12 -6.77 1.75
C ARG A 62 6.80 -7.06 2.48
N VAL A 63 5.71 -7.21 1.74
CA VAL A 63 4.37 -7.50 2.29
C VAL A 63 3.82 -8.72 1.58
N HIS A 64 3.28 -9.67 2.34
CA HIS A 64 2.62 -10.83 1.78
C HIS A 64 1.18 -10.49 1.36
N VAL A 65 0.91 -10.44 0.06
CA VAL A 65 -0.42 -10.08 -0.47
C VAL A 65 -1.20 -11.33 -0.87
N VAL A 66 -2.35 -11.53 -0.22
CA VAL A 66 -3.22 -12.70 -0.37
C VAL A 66 -4.56 -12.28 -0.98
N LEU A 67 -5.04 -13.10 -1.92
CA LEU A 67 -6.37 -12.96 -2.49
C LEU A 67 -7.40 -13.47 -1.48
N LEU A 68 -8.44 -12.68 -1.21
CA LEU A 68 -9.60 -13.08 -0.40
C LEU A 68 -10.46 -14.15 -1.09
#